data_AF-A0A7M5V1N3-F1
#
_entry.id   AF-A0A7M5V1N3-F1
#
_cell.length_a   1.000
_cell.length_b   1.000
_cell.length_c   1.000
_cell.angle_alpha   90.00
_cell.angle_beta   90.00
_cell.angle_gamma   90.00
#
_symmetry.space_group_name_H-M   'P 1'
#
loop_
_entity.id
_entity.type
_entity.pdbx_description
1 polymer ?
#
loop_
_entity_poly.entity_id
_entity_poly.type
_entity_poly.pdbx_seq_one_letter_code
_entity_poly.pdbx_strand_id
1 'polypeptide(L)'
;PDVGKKREILSLKIRCPNFVDGCTWQNELREKEVHLKTCGFVTVPCELDCGEFVLRKNITNHVDTVCPMVSSCEYKDSGCYFKGTKLQLDNHMAQSANMHLSLEMKSEIFKIKKEFDQKLTAKDLEAQEMKNKFAEQLKMRDNEIGKVRLDLDGDLKAKDKMIRALAERLKIAEEKLKGVDAMEIKV
;
A
#
# COMPACT_ATOMS: atom_id res chain seq x y z
N PRO A 1 81.16 10.53 15.70
CA PRO A 1 80.32 11.29 16.66
C PRO A 1 78.84 11.40 16.25
N ASP A 2 78.54 11.50 14.95
CA ASP A 2 77.18 11.78 14.45
C ASP A 2 76.23 10.56 14.45
N VAL A 3 76.79 9.37 14.17
CA VAL A 3 76.02 8.11 14.03
C VAL A 3 75.37 7.66 15.35
N GLY A 4 76.06 7.85 16.48
CA GLY A 4 75.55 7.50 17.80
C GLY A 4 74.35 8.37 18.21
N LYS A 5 74.46 9.69 18.02
CA LYS A 5 73.39 10.65 18.29
C LYS A 5 72.14 10.38 17.43
N LYS A 6 72.33 10.02 16.16
CA LYS A 6 71.24 9.65 15.25
C LYS A 6 70.48 8.40 15.71
N ARG A 7 71.18 7.41 16.27
CA ARG A 7 70.58 6.17 16.80
C ARG A 7 69.73 6.42 18.06
N GLU A 8 70.20 7.28 18.96
CA GLU A 8 69.45 7.67 20.15
C GLU A 8 68.17 8.43 19.79
N ILE A 9 68.26 9.39 18.87
CA ILE A 9 67.10 10.16 18.38
C ILE A 9 66.03 9.25 17.75
N LEU A 10 66.44 8.29 16.91
CA LEU A 10 65.51 7.35 16.26
C LEU A 10 64.83 6.38 17.23
N SER A 11 65.33 6.23 18.46
CA SER A 11 64.76 5.36 19.49
C SER A 11 63.83 6.11 20.46
N LEU A 12 63.65 7.43 20.28
CA LEU A 12 62.72 8.21 21.08
C LEU A 12 61.28 7.79 20.80
N LYS A 13 60.51 7.56 21.87
CA LYS A 13 59.06 7.33 21.76
C LYS A 13 58.35 8.65 21.48
N ILE A 14 57.61 8.68 20.39
CA ILE A 14 56.82 9.82 19.95
C ILE A 14 55.37 9.41 19.72
N ARG A 15 54.46 10.39 19.77
CA ARG A 15 53.07 10.23 19.32
C ARG A 15 52.94 10.54 17.84
N CYS A 16 51.91 10.00 17.19
CA CYS A 16 51.56 10.36 15.82
C CYS A 16 51.32 11.88 15.70
N PRO A 17 51.75 12.54 14.60
CA PRO A 17 51.38 13.94 14.33
C PRO A 17 49.85 14.17 14.35
N ASN A 18 49.07 13.17 13.92
CA ASN A 18 47.61 13.23 13.87
C ASN A 18 46.97 12.74 15.19
N PHE A 19 47.69 12.82 16.31
CA PHE A 19 47.17 12.45 17.63
C PHE A 19 46.01 13.36 18.05
N VAL A 20 46.07 14.64 17.68
CA VAL A 20 44.98 15.61 17.93
C VAL A 20 43.71 15.23 17.17
N ASP A 21 43.84 14.64 15.98
CA ASP A 21 42.71 14.16 15.18
C ASP A 21 42.18 12.79 15.66
N GLY A 22 42.82 12.20 16.67
CA GLY A 22 42.38 10.96 17.32
C GLY A 22 43.25 9.72 17.02
N CYS A 23 44.40 9.87 16.35
CA CYS A 23 45.33 8.76 16.20
C CYS A 23 45.96 8.38 17.54
N THR A 24 45.83 7.13 17.96
CA THR A 24 46.38 6.65 19.23
C THR A 24 47.79 6.05 19.12
N TRP A 25 48.39 6.07 17.92
CA TRP A 25 49.70 5.48 17.71
C TRP A 25 50.79 6.22 18.46
N GLN A 26 51.60 5.47 19.20
CA GLN A 26 52.77 5.94 19.90
C GLN A 26 53.86 4.87 19.86
N ASN A 27 54.99 5.16 19.23
CA ASN A 27 56.13 4.26 19.16
C ASN A 27 57.43 5.03 18.90
N GLU A 28 58.53 4.32 18.63
CA GLU A 28 59.82 4.90 18.30
C GLU A 28 59.76 5.72 17.01
N LEU A 29 60.53 6.80 16.95
CA LEU A 29 60.60 7.71 15.81
C LEU A 29 60.91 6.99 14.49
N ARG A 30 61.73 5.93 14.51
CA ARG A 30 62.01 5.10 13.32
C ARG A 30 60.77 4.46 12.69
N GLU A 31 59.75 4.14 13.48
CA GLU A 31 58.51 3.49 13.02
C GLU A 31 57.46 4.48 12.51
N LYS A 32 57.71 5.80 12.68
CA LYS A 32 56.77 6.87 12.29
C LYS A 32 56.38 6.78 10.82
N GLU A 33 57.36 6.70 9.93
CA GLU A 33 57.13 6.69 8.48
C GLU A 33 56.40 5.42 8.02
N VAL A 34 56.59 4.30 8.71
CA VAL A 34 55.84 3.06 8.45
C VAL A 34 54.38 3.24 8.85
N HIS A 35 54.13 3.80 10.03
CA HIS A 35 52.78 4.09 10.51
C HIS A 35 52.02 5.07 9.61
N LEU A 36 52.65 6.16 9.17
CA LEU A 36 51.99 7.18 8.35
C LEU A 36 51.44 6.63 7.01
N LYS A 37 52.01 5.54 6.50
CA LYS A 37 51.49 4.86 5.29
C LYS A 37 50.12 4.23 5.50
N THR A 38 49.78 3.82 6.71
CA THR A 38 48.52 3.12 7.05
C THR A 38 47.65 3.90 8.04
N CYS A 39 48.13 5.03 8.55
CA CYS A 39 47.39 5.86 9.49
C CYS A 39 46.08 6.35 8.89
N GLY A 40 44.95 5.92 9.47
CA GLY A 40 43.60 6.31 9.04
C GLY A 40 43.29 7.80 9.26
N PHE A 41 44.07 8.48 10.10
CA PHE A 41 43.93 9.90 10.41
C PHE A 41 44.80 10.81 9.55
N VAL A 42 45.55 10.26 8.59
CA VAL A 42 46.22 11.07 7.57
C VAL A 42 45.19 11.51 6.54
N THR A 43 45.18 12.81 6.21
CA THR A 43 44.43 13.34 5.06
C THR A 43 45.14 12.96 3.76
N VAL A 44 44.40 12.36 2.84
CA VAL A 44 44.87 11.99 1.50
C VAL A 44 43.99 12.70 0.47
N PRO A 45 44.53 13.06 -0.71
CA PRO A 45 43.70 13.60 -1.78
C PRO A 45 42.69 12.54 -2.24
N CYS A 46 41.52 12.99 -2.69
CA CYS A 46 40.52 12.09 -3.24
C CYS A 46 41.05 11.33 -4.47
N GLU A 47 40.80 10.02 -4.53
CA GLU A 47 41.22 9.15 -5.64
C GLU A 47 40.52 9.50 -6.97
N LEU A 48 39.38 10.20 -6.90
CA LEU A 48 38.63 10.70 -8.05
C LEU A 48 38.99 12.14 -8.42
N ASP A 49 40.02 12.70 -7.79
CA ASP A 49 40.55 14.06 -8.04
C ASP A 49 39.47 15.16 -7.95
N CYS A 50 38.58 15.05 -6.96
CA CYS A 50 37.52 16.04 -6.73
C CYS A 50 38.01 17.34 -6.06
N GLY A 51 39.31 17.46 -5.77
CA GLY A 51 39.93 18.60 -5.09
C GLY A 51 39.93 18.55 -3.56
N GLU A 52 39.21 17.60 -2.94
CA GLU A 52 39.12 17.46 -1.49
C GLU A 52 40.24 16.59 -0.89
N PHE A 53 40.69 16.97 0.31
CA PHE A 53 41.58 16.15 1.14
C PHE A 53 40.77 15.51 2.27
N VAL A 54 40.69 14.18 2.26
CA VAL A 54 39.83 13.41 3.16
C VAL A 54 40.69 12.51 4.04
N LEU A 55 40.29 12.30 5.30
CA LEU A 55 40.95 11.30 6.14
C LEU A 55 40.93 9.93 5.44
N ARG A 56 42.07 9.24 5.41
CA ARG A 56 42.20 7.92 4.76
C ARG A 56 41.09 6.95 5.20
N LYS A 57 40.73 6.95 6.48
CA LYS A 57 39.64 6.10 7.01
C LYS A 57 38.24 6.44 6.47
N ASN A 58 38.04 7.66 5.97
CA ASN A 58 36.74 8.17 5.49
C ASN A 58 36.65 8.18 3.95
N ILE A 59 37.72 7.83 3.22
CA ILE A 59 37.78 8.01 1.77
C ILE A 59 36.70 7.20 1.03
N THR A 60 36.45 5.96 1.46
CA THR A 60 35.40 5.10 0.91
C THR A 60 34.03 5.75 1.07
N ASN A 61 33.71 6.20 2.28
CA ASN A 61 32.44 6.88 2.54
C ASN A 61 32.32 8.18 1.72
N HIS A 62 33.41 8.93 1.57
CA HIS A 62 33.42 10.12 0.72
C HIS A 62 33.00 9.79 -0.71
N VAL A 63 33.65 8.81 -1.34
CA VAL A 63 33.37 8.37 -2.72
C VAL A 63 31.92 7.89 -2.86
N ASP A 64 31.40 7.12 -1.90
CA ASP A 64 30.07 6.51 -2.02
C ASP A 64 28.90 7.48 -1.75
N THR A 65 29.13 8.52 -0.93
CA THR A 65 28.02 9.31 -0.37
C THR A 65 28.04 10.80 -0.72
N VAL A 66 29.22 11.40 -0.89
CA VAL A 66 29.34 12.87 -0.96
C VAL A 66 30.30 13.38 -2.05
N CYS A 67 31.08 12.52 -2.69
CA CYS A 67 32.03 12.95 -3.71
C CYS A 67 31.28 13.52 -4.92
N PRO A 68 31.57 14.77 -5.34
CA PRO A 68 30.86 15.40 -6.46
C PRO A 68 31.14 14.73 -7.80
N MET A 69 32.22 13.93 -7.89
CA MET A 69 32.57 13.16 -9.08
C MET A 69 31.71 11.91 -9.27
N VAL A 70 30.95 11.51 -8.24
CA VAL A 70 30.05 10.36 -8.28
C VAL A 70 28.60 10.86 -8.35
N SER A 71 27.83 10.30 -9.27
CA SER A 71 26.41 10.63 -9.44
C SER A 71 25.58 9.35 -9.53
N SER A 72 24.28 9.48 -9.24
CA SER A 72 23.34 8.37 -9.35
C SER A 72 22.80 8.25 -10.77
N CYS A 73 22.43 7.04 -11.17
CA CYS A 73 21.74 6.79 -12.44
C CYS A 73 20.44 7.61 -12.54
N GLU A 74 20.08 8.03 -13.75
CA GLU A 74 18.84 8.78 -14.02
C GLU A 74 17.57 7.96 -13.71
N TYR A 75 17.67 6.63 -13.77
CA TYR A 75 16.59 5.68 -13.43
C TYR A 75 16.47 5.38 -11.92
N LYS A 76 17.03 6.22 -11.04
CA LYS A 76 16.99 6.02 -9.58
C LYS A 76 15.58 5.93 -9.03
N ASP A 77 14.66 6.74 -9.55
CA ASP A 77 13.27 6.82 -9.06
C ASP A 77 12.45 5.60 -9.52
N SER A 78 12.92 4.92 -10.57
CA SER A 78 12.38 3.66 -11.07
C SER A 78 13.05 2.43 -10.44
N GLY A 79 14.01 2.62 -9.54
CA GLY A 79 14.62 1.57 -8.73
C GLY A 79 16.04 1.15 -9.14
N CYS A 80 16.75 1.93 -9.96
CA CYS A 80 18.16 1.68 -10.23
C CYS A 80 19.05 2.31 -9.14
N TYR A 81 19.79 1.49 -8.41
CA TYR A 81 20.65 1.96 -7.31
C TYR A 81 22.10 2.25 -7.74
N PHE A 82 22.39 2.22 -9.05
CA PHE A 82 23.75 2.43 -9.53
C PHE A 82 24.22 3.87 -9.26
N LYS A 83 25.45 3.98 -8.75
CA LYS A 83 26.18 5.22 -8.59
C LYS A 83 27.59 5.03 -9.13
N GLY A 84 28.13 6.05 -9.77
CA GLY A 84 29.49 6.00 -10.27
C GLY A 84 29.95 7.34 -10.84
N THR A 85 31.19 7.35 -11.31
CA THR A 85 31.72 8.47 -12.11
C THR A 85 30.99 8.60 -13.44
N LYS A 86 31.17 9.72 -14.13
CA LYS A 86 30.57 9.94 -15.45
C LYS A 86 30.86 8.81 -16.45
N LEU A 87 32.11 8.37 -16.55
CA LEU A 87 32.49 7.26 -17.44
C LEU A 87 31.81 5.94 -17.04
N GLN A 88 31.72 5.66 -15.74
CA GLN A 88 31.06 4.46 -15.23
C GLN A 88 29.54 4.51 -15.48
N LEU A 89 28.92 5.68 -15.33
CA LEU A 89 27.52 5.90 -15.68
C LEU A 89 27.29 5.69 -17.17
N ASP A 90 28.09 6.30 -18.04
CA ASP A 90 27.94 6.14 -19.51
C ASP A 90 28.01 4.67 -19.91
N ASN A 91 28.97 3.91 -19.36
CA ASN A 91 29.07 2.49 -19.60
C ASN A 91 27.90 1.69 -19.00
N HIS A 92 27.47 2.03 -17.78
CA HIS A 92 26.29 1.43 -17.15
C HIS A 92 25.03 1.63 -18.01
N MET A 93 24.79 2.83 -18.54
CA MET A 93 23.64 3.13 -19.40
C MET A 93 23.67 2.32 -20.69
N ALA A 94 24.85 2.20 -21.32
CA ALA A 94 25.03 1.41 -22.52
C ALA A 94 24.76 -0.09 -22.29
N GLN A 95 25.13 -0.63 -21.12
CA GLN A 95 25.01 -2.06 -20.81
C GLN A 95 23.67 -2.44 -20.15
N SER A 96 22.98 -1.48 -19.53
CA SER A 96 21.83 -1.74 -18.66
C SER A 96 20.48 -1.31 -19.25
N ALA A 97 20.42 -0.95 -20.54
CA ALA A 97 19.21 -0.49 -21.20
C ALA A 97 18.01 -1.45 -21.01
N ASN A 98 18.22 -2.77 -21.13
CA ASN A 98 17.17 -3.77 -20.90
C ASN A 98 16.66 -3.78 -19.46
N MET A 99 17.55 -3.56 -18.48
CA MET A 99 17.16 -3.44 -17.07
C MET A 99 16.29 -2.21 -16.87
N HIS A 100 16.72 -1.05 -17.40
CA HIS A 100 15.97 0.20 -17.29
C HIS A 100 14.60 0.11 -17.94
N LEU A 101 14.50 -0.46 -19.16
CA LEU A 101 13.22 -0.72 -19.82
C LEU A 101 12.31 -1.62 -18.98
N SER A 102 12.85 -2.66 -18.32
CA SER A 102 12.06 -3.53 -17.44
C SER A 102 11.54 -2.80 -16.20
N LEU A 103 12.37 -1.93 -15.60
CA LEU A 103 11.97 -1.11 -14.44
C LEU A 103 10.86 -0.13 -14.81
N GLU A 104 11.03 0.60 -15.91
CA GLU A 104 10.01 1.52 -16.43
C GLU A 104 8.71 0.79 -16.75
N MET A 105 8.78 -0.35 -17.45
CA MET A 105 7.60 -1.13 -17.79
C MET A 105 6.87 -1.62 -16.54
N LYS A 106 7.60 -2.05 -15.49
CA LYS A 106 6.99 -2.43 -14.20
C LYS A 106 6.30 -1.24 -13.52
N SER A 107 6.90 -0.06 -13.56
CA SER A 107 6.32 1.18 -13.02
C SER A 107 4.98 1.48 -13.68
N GLU A 108 4.92 1.42 -15.02
CA GLU A 108 3.68 1.63 -15.77
C GLU A 108 2.63 0.54 -15.52
N ILE A 109 3.03 -0.73 -15.48
CA ILE A 109 2.12 -1.84 -15.14
C ILE A 109 1.52 -1.64 -13.75
N PHE A 110 2.32 -1.19 -12.78
CA PHE A 110 1.83 -0.92 -11.43
C PHE A 110 0.80 0.21 -11.40
N LYS A 111 1.02 1.29 -12.15
CA LYS A 111 0.05 2.39 -12.29
C LYS A 111 -1.27 1.90 -12.90
N ILE A 112 -1.20 1.18 -14.01
CA ILE A 112 -2.38 0.63 -14.70
C ILE A 112 -3.15 -0.33 -13.77
N LYS A 113 -2.44 -1.22 -13.08
CA LYS A 113 -3.05 -2.16 -12.13
C LYS A 113 -3.79 -1.41 -11.02
N LYS A 114 -3.15 -0.39 -10.43
CA LYS A 114 -3.75 0.43 -9.38
C LYS A 114 -5.02 1.14 -9.86
N GLU A 115 -5.00 1.73 -11.05
CA GLU A 115 -6.19 2.37 -11.64
C GLU A 115 -7.31 1.36 -11.92
N PHE A 116 -6.96 0.16 -12.41
CA PHE A 116 -7.91 -0.91 -12.66
C PHE A 116 -8.56 -1.40 -11.36
N ASP A 117 -7.77 -1.66 -10.33
CA ASP A 117 -8.26 -2.11 -9.02
C ASP A 117 -9.20 -1.07 -8.37
N GLN A 118 -8.89 0.23 -8.53
CA GLN A 118 -9.77 1.32 -8.08
C GLN A 118 -11.11 1.33 -8.83
N LYS A 119 -11.08 1.18 -10.16
CA LYS A 119 -12.30 1.12 -10.99
C LYS A 119 -13.14 -0.11 -10.68
N LEU A 120 -12.50 -1.26 -10.46
CA LEU A 120 -13.18 -2.49 -10.09
C LEU A 120 -13.89 -2.34 -8.75
N THR A 121 -13.20 -1.81 -7.74
CA THR A 121 -13.76 -1.53 -6.42
C THR A 121 -14.95 -0.57 -6.48
N ALA A 122 -14.85 0.51 -7.27
CA ALA A 122 -15.95 1.45 -7.45
C ALA A 122 -17.18 0.79 -8.09
N LYS A 123 -16.98 -0.07 -9.10
CA LYS A 123 -18.07 -0.81 -9.75
C LYS A 123 -18.72 -1.82 -8.82
N ASP A 124 -17.95 -2.50 -7.97
CA ASP A 124 -18.48 -3.42 -6.98
C ASP A 124 -19.36 -2.70 -5.94
N LEU A 125 -18.95 -1.51 -5.49
CA LEU A 125 -19.75 -0.69 -4.58
C LEU A 125 -21.06 -0.24 -5.23
N GLU A 126 -21.02 0.28 -6.47
CA GLU A 126 -22.21 0.67 -7.24
C GLU A 126 -23.19 -0.51 -7.40
N ALA A 127 -22.68 -1.70 -7.73
CA ALA A 127 -23.49 -2.91 -7.87
C ALA A 127 -24.12 -3.32 -6.54
N GLN A 128 -23.39 -3.19 -5.43
CA GLN A 128 -23.89 -3.52 -4.11
C GLN A 128 -24.97 -2.53 -3.64
N GLU A 129 -24.79 -1.24 -3.90
CA GLU A 129 -25.81 -0.22 -3.63
C GLU A 129 -27.10 -0.50 -4.41
N MET A 130 -26.98 -0.88 -5.68
CA MET A 130 -28.14 -1.23 -6.51
C MET A 130 -28.85 -2.48 -5.98
N LYS A 131 -28.10 -3.52 -5.59
CA LYS A 131 -28.67 -4.72 -4.96
C LYS A 131 -29.41 -4.39 -3.67
N ASN A 132 -28.84 -3.53 -2.82
CA ASN A 132 -29.45 -3.11 -1.57
C ASN A 132 -30.76 -2.34 -1.82
N LYS A 133 -30.75 -1.39 -2.77
CA LYS A 133 -31.96 -0.66 -3.18
C LYS A 133 -33.05 -1.60 -3.69
N PHE A 134 -32.68 -2.57 -4.53
CA PHE A 134 -33.63 -3.55 -5.06
C PHE A 134 -34.22 -4.43 -3.95
N ALA A 135 -33.38 -4.91 -3.01
CA ALA A 135 -33.83 -5.70 -1.88
C ALA A 135 -34.79 -4.92 -0.96
N GLU A 136 -34.55 -3.62 -0.77
CA GLU A 136 -35.44 -2.75 0.00
C GLU A 136 -36.79 -2.52 -0.72
N GLN A 137 -36.76 -2.32 -2.04
CA GLN A 137 -37.98 -2.25 -2.85
C GLN A 137 -38.80 -3.54 -2.78
N LEU A 138 -38.16 -4.71 -2.85
CA LEU A 138 -38.84 -6.00 -2.72
C LEU A 138 -39.52 -6.14 -1.36
N LYS A 139 -38.84 -5.79 -0.26
CA LYS A 139 -39.44 -5.80 1.09
C LYS A 139 -40.68 -4.90 1.19
N MET A 140 -40.64 -3.73 0.58
CA MET A 140 -41.79 -2.81 0.56
C MET A 140 -42.98 -3.41 -0.20
N ARG A 141 -42.72 -4.02 -1.38
CA ARG A 141 -43.76 -4.71 -2.16
C ARG A 141 -44.34 -5.91 -1.40
N ASP A 142 -43.51 -6.72 -0.75
CA ASP A 142 -43.98 -7.85 0.05
C ASP A 142 -44.91 -7.40 1.18
N ASN A 143 -44.57 -6.30 1.87
CA ASN A 143 -45.41 -5.71 2.90
C ASN A 143 -46.76 -5.23 2.36
N GLU A 144 -46.79 -4.60 1.19
CA GLU A 144 -48.02 -4.15 0.55
C GLU A 144 -48.90 -5.32 0.10
N ILE A 145 -48.30 -6.34 -0.52
CA ILE A 145 -49.01 -7.58 -0.88
C ILE A 145 -49.60 -8.24 0.38
N GLY A 146 -48.85 -8.23 1.49
CA GLY A 146 -49.32 -8.72 2.79
C GLY A 146 -50.56 -7.98 3.28
N LYS A 147 -50.57 -6.64 3.19
CA LYS A 147 -51.74 -5.81 3.56
C LYS A 147 -52.96 -6.14 2.70
N VAL A 148 -52.80 -6.16 1.37
CA VAL A 148 -53.89 -6.49 0.44
C VAL A 148 -54.48 -7.87 0.72
N ARG A 149 -53.64 -8.86 1.05
CA ARG A 149 -54.09 -10.21 1.42
C ARG A 149 -54.93 -10.19 2.70
N LEU A 150 -54.50 -9.45 3.73
CA LEU A 150 -55.25 -9.33 4.99
C LEU A 150 -56.61 -8.68 4.78
N ASP A 151 -56.67 -7.62 3.98
CA ASP A 151 -57.92 -6.93 3.66
C ASP A 151 -58.89 -7.86 2.90
N LEU A 152 -58.40 -8.57 1.88
CA LEU A 152 -59.18 -9.57 1.13
C LEU A 152 -59.71 -10.69 2.03
N ASP A 153 -58.89 -11.22 2.93
CA ASP A 153 -59.32 -12.26 3.89
C ASP A 153 -60.40 -11.72 4.83
N GLY A 154 -60.32 -10.46 5.23
CA GLY A 154 -61.34 -9.78 6.02
C GLY A 154 -62.67 -9.66 5.29
N ASP A 155 -62.63 -9.19 4.05
CA ASP A 155 -63.81 -9.05 3.18
C ASP A 155 -64.47 -10.40 2.89
N LEU A 156 -63.68 -11.44 2.62
CA LEU A 156 -64.18 -12.80 2.40
C LEU A 156 -64.91 -13.32 3.65
N LYS A 157 -64.32 -13.18 4.84
CA LYS A 157 -64.98 -13.58 6.11
C LYS A 157 -66.27 -12.82 6.36
N ALA A 158 -66.31 -11.53 6.04
CA ALA A 158 -67.52 -10.71 6.18
C ALA A 158 -68.63 -11.19 5.22
N LYS A 159 -68.28 -11.46 3.96
CA LYS A 159 -69.21 -12.04 2.97
C LYS A 159 -69.72 -13.40 3.40
N ASP A 160 -68.87 -14.29 3.90
CA ASP A 160 -69.27 -15.61 4.40
C ASP A 160 -70.25 -15.52 5.58
N LYS A 161 -70.06 -14.54 6.48
CA LYS A 161 -71.00 -14.29 7.58
C LYS A 161 -72.34 -13.80 7.04
N MET A 162 -72.34 -12.91 6.04
CA MET A 162 -73.55 -12.40 5.40
C MET A 162 -74.31 -13.51 4.65
N ILE A 163 -73.60 -14.34 3.88
CA ILE A 163 -74.17 -15.50 3.18
C ILE A 163 -74.86 -16.43 4.17
N ARG A 164 -74.21 -16.78 5.29
CA ARG A 164 -74.81 -17.60 6.35
C ARG A 164 -76.08 -16.98 6.94
N ALA A 165 -76.06 -15.67 7.20
CA ALA A 165 -77.23 -14.96 7.72
C ALA A 165 -78.40 -14.93 6.71
N LEU A 166 -78.11 -14.74 5.43
CA LEU A 166 -79.12 -14.76 4.37
C LEU A 166 -79.69 -16.18 4.17
N ALA A 167 -78.85 -17.21 4.21
CA ALA A 167 -79.28 -18.60 4.11
C ALA A 167 -80.24 -18.97 5.26
N GLU A 168 -79.96 -18.54 6.48
CA GLU A 168 -80.85 -18.78 7.63
C GLU A 168 -82.20 -18.06 7.48
N ARG A 169 -82.19 -16.79 7.01
CA ARG A 169 -83.43 -16.05 6.73
C ARG A 169 -84.25 -16.69 5.64
N LEU A 170 -83.60 -17.17 4.57
CA LEU A 170 -84.27 -17.86 3.47
C LEU A 170 -84.96 -19.13 3.97
N LYS A 171 -84.24 -19.94 4.76
CA LYS A 171 -84.80 -21.15 5.39
C LYS A 171 -86.06 -20.84 6.23
N ILE A 172 -86.00 -19.79 7.06
CA ILE A 172 -87.16 -19.35 7.85
C ILE A 172 -88.33 -18.90 6.96
N ALA A 173 -88.05 -18.19 5.86
CA ALA A 173 -89.09 -17.74 4.93
C ALA A 173 -89.75 -18.92 4.19
N GLU A 174 -88.95 -19.89 3.75
CA GLU A 174 -89.43 -21.13 3.11
C GLU A 174 -90.31 -21.95 4.07
N GLU A 175 -89.94 -22.06 5.35
CA GLU A 175 -90.75 -22.72 6.38
C GLU A 175 -92.10 -22.01 6.60
N LYS A 176 -92.11 -20.66 6.60
CA LYS A 176 -93.35 -19.88 6.73
C LYS A 176 -94.27 -20.04 5.53
N LEU A 177 -93.75 -20.02 4.30
CA LEU A 177 -94.55 -20.20 3.07
C LEU A 177 -95.27 -21.55 3.07
N LYS A 178 -94.59 -22.64 3.44
CA LYS A 178 -95.21 -23.97 3.61
C LYS A 178 -96.38 -23.97 4.60
N GLY A 179 -96.31 -23.14 5.64
CA GLY A 179 -97.37 -23.00 6.64
C GLY A 179 -98.59 -22.23 6.13
N VAL A 180 -98.41 -21.26 5.24
CA VAL A 180 -99.50 -20.50 4.60
C VAL A 180 -100.24 -21.35 3.58
N ASP A 181 -99.53 -22.09 2.73
CA ASP A 181 -100.13 -23.05 1.79
C ASP A 181 -100.99 -24.11 2.50
N ALA A 182 -100.57 -24.53 3.71
CA ALA A 182 -101.33 -25.47 4.54
C ALA A 182 -102.60 -24.86 5.17
N MET A 183 -102.70 -23.53 5.27
CA MET A 183 -103.89 -22.82 5.76
C MET A 183 -104.88 -22.51 4.63
N GLU A 184 -104.42 -22.20 3.41
CA GLU A 184 -105.30 -21.93 2.25
C GLU A 184 -106.03 -23.18 1.73
N ILE A 185 -105.54 -24.40 2.03
CA ILE A 185 -106.22 -25.67 1.70
C ILE A 185 -107.37 -26.01 2.68
N LYS A 186 -107.51 -25.27 3.79
CA LYS A 186 -108.51 -25.52 4.85
C LYS A 186 -109.79 -24.66 4.78
N VAL A 187 -110.05 -23.98 3.66
CA VAL A 187 -111.31 -23.26 3.41
C VAL A 187 -112.18 -24.01 2.41
#